data_AF-A0A0C1U3M6-F1
#
_entry.id   AF-A0A0C1U3M6-F1
#
_cell.length_a   1.000
_cell.length_b   1.000
_cell.length_c   1.000
_cell.angle_alpha   90.00
_cell.angle_beta   90.00
_cell.angle_gamma   90.00
#
_symmetry.space_group_name_H-M   'P 1'
#
loop_
_entity.id
_entity.type
_entity.pdbx_description
1 polymer ?
#
loop_
_entity_poly.entity_id
_entity_poly.type
_entity_poly.pdbx_seq_one_letter_code
_entity_poly.pdbx_strand_id
1 'polypeptide(L)'
;MTLRLLPLLLLALTLAGCGDFEWFPDTRTNQENLGTVTDAERNAPVVSQSFTVTGGSAAISIANGEYSINGGPYTSASGNVQTGQSVTVRHITSSAYGTSKTTILTIANENIPFTSMTMGKPPVFVNSSTATDFTFDPKLDVEPNTVIVSDSRTVTGNTSPAPISITDGEYSTNGTSFTSSAGTINAGQPLLVRHTSPATYQTIKTTRLTVGGVRTNFSTMTKAAPFVNYSTVSSVDADPTNVISVAQALSATKDFTTSTHVSFSIRYFLNNSSSAQKNVGLTIAGADAQNRRIFSGTIDAAVPAKASPYTSTHSFGAVLTISQYNSITQWLVTKIVIYP
;
A
#
# COMPACT_ATOMS: atom_id res chain seq x y z
N MET A 1 -22.05 63.14 -65.45
CA MET A 1 -22.84 63.51 -64.25
C MET A 1 -23.61 62.28 -63.84
N THR A 2 -23.43 61.65 -62.69
CA THR A 2 -22.82 62.04 -61.42
C THR A 2 -22.17 60.81 -60.76
N LEU A 3 -20.89 60.94 -60.44
CA LEU A 3 -20.17 60.10 -59.49
C LEU A 3 -20.81 60.28 -58.09
N ARG A 4 -21.12 59.19 -57.38
CA ARG A 4 -21.15 59.21 -55.91
C ARG A 4 -20.54 57.93 -55.33
N LEU A 5 -19.58 58.20 -54.45
CA LEU A 5 -18.73 57.32 -53.66
C LEU A 5 -19.52 56.33 -52.78
N LEU A 6 -18.92 55.15 -52.66
CA LEU A 6 -19.15 54.12 -51.63
C LEU A 6 -18.70 54.63 -50.24
N PRO A 7 -19.10 53.99 -49.14
CA PRO A 7 -18.16 52.98 -48.63
C PRO A 7 -18.83 51.66 -48.25
N LEU A 8 -18.21 50.59 -48.76
CA LEU A 8 -18.38 49.21 -48.33
C LEU A 8 -17.78 49.16 -46.92
N LEU A 9 -18.61 48.87 -45.92
CA LEU A 9 -18.10 48.56 -44.59
C LEU A 9 -17.48 47.16 -44.65
N LEU A 10 -16.19 47.11 -45.01
CA LEU A 10 -15.37 45.91 -44.94
C LEU A 10 -15.06 45.67 -43.45
N LEU A 11 -15.84 44.80 -42.81
CA LEU A 11 -15.54 44.34 -41.45
C LEU A 11 -14.32 43.42 -41.51
N ALA A 12 -13.13 43.99 -41.33
CA ALA A 12 -11.91 43.23 -41.11
C ALA A 12 -12.00 42.54 -39.74
N LEU A 13 -12.40 41.27 -39.72
CA LEU A 13 -12.17 40.39 -38.57
C LEU A 13 -10.66 40.15 -38.49
N THR A 14 -9.97 41.00 -37.72
CA THR A 14 -8.61 40.70 -37.29
C THR A 14 -8.67 39.48 -36.39
N LEU A 15 -8.19 38.34 -36.91
CA LEU A 15 -7.84 37.15 -36.13
C LEU A 15 -6.68 37.54 -35.19
N ALA A 16 -7.02 38.18 -34.08
CA ALA A 16 -6.22 38.10 -32.88
C ALA A 16 -6.51 36.72 -32.30
N GLY A 17 -5.53 35.81 -32.41
CA GLY A 17 -5.50 34.58 -31.63
C GLY A 17 -5.54 34.93 -30.15
N CYS A 18 -6.75 34.96 -29.59
CA CYS A 18 -6.98 35.00 -28.16
C CYS A 18 -7.22 33.57 -27.72
N GLY A 19 -6.70 33.25 -26.54
CA GLY A 19 -6.52 31.89 -26.02
C GLY A 19 -7.75 31.01 -26.07
N ASP A 20 -7.46 29.73 -25.96
CA ASP A 20 -8.40 28.63 -25.75
C ASP A 20 -9.47 29.05 -24.73
N PHE A 21 -10.62 29.48 -25.24
CA PHE A 21 -11.76 29.87 -24.42
C PHE A 21 -12.61 28.62 -24.27
N GLU A 22 -12.31 27.85 -23.23
CA GLU A 22 -13.06 26.65 -22.86
C GLU A 22 -14.50 27.03 -22.49
N TRP A 23 -15.45 26.80 -23.41
CA TRP A 23 -16.88 27.12 -23.24
C TRP A 23 -17.62 26.21 -22.25
N PHE A 24 -16.92 25.32 -21.54
CA PHE A 24 -17.49 24.47 -20.51
C PHE A 24 -16.48 24.36 -19.37
N PRO A 25 -16.82 24.71 -18.10
CA PRO A 25 -15.94 24.39 -16.99
C PRO A 25 -15.73 22.87 -16.98
N ASP A 26 -14.49 22.43 -17.15
CA ASP A 26 -14.14 21.02 -17.15
C ASP A 26 -14.50 20.42 -15.78
N THR A 27 -15.53 19.56 -15.74
CA THR A 27 -16.05 18.96 -14.51
C THR A 27 -15.24 17.73 -14.14
N ARG A 28 -13.92 17.90 -14.00
CA ARG A 28 -13.01 16.82 -13.61
C ARG A 28 -12.78 16.83 -12.13
N THR A 29 -12.72 15.63 -11.57
CA THR A 29 -12.10 15.46 -10.28
C THR A 29 -10.61 15.32 -10.54
N ASN A 30 -9.75 16.12 -9.91
CA ASN A 30 -8.30 15.87 -9.94
C ASN A 30 -7.91 14.57 -9.18
N GLN A 31 -8.86 13.63 -9.04
CA GLN A 31 -8.80 12.44 -8.23
C GLN A 31 -8.83 11.23 -9.16
N GLU A 32 -7.67 10.67 -9.47
CA GLU A 32 -7.55 9.49 -10.33
C GLU A 32 -7.66 8.15 -9.57
N ASN A 33 -7.60 8.16 -8.23
CA ASN A 33 -7.67 6.95 -7.40
C ASN A 33 -8.06 7.32 -5.96
N LEU A 34 -8.89 6.51 -5.31
CA LEU A 34 -9.28 6.68 -3.90
C LEU A 34 -8.42 5.89 -2.92
N GLY A 35 -7.32 5.31 -3.41
CA GLY A 35 -6.35 4.54 -2.65
C GLY A 35 -6.65 3.05 -2.62
N THR A 36 -5.84 2.33 -1.86
CA THR A 36 -5.99 0.88 -1.67
C THR A 36 -5.99 0.53 -0.19
N VAL A 37 -7.02 -0.19 0.26
CA VAL A 37 -7.04 -0.81 1.61
C VAL A 37 -6.40 -2.17 1.52
N THR A 38 -5.42 -2.44 2.35
CA THR A 38 -4.62 -3.67 2.30
C THR A 38 -4.71 -4.41 3.61
N ASP A 39 -4.38 -5.70 3.58
CA ASP A 39 -4.55 -6.60 4.72
C ASP A 39 -5.98 -6.55 5.29
N ALA A 40 -6.94 -6.32 4.39
CA ALA A 40 -8.32 -6.15 4.80
C ALA A 40 -8.89 -7.50 5.25
N GLU A 41 -9.70 -7.48 6.31
CA GLU A 41 -10.50 -8.64 6.69
C GLU A 41 -11.39 -9.07 5.51
N ARG A 42 -11.64 -10.38 5.40
CA ARG A 42 -12.50 -10.94 4.35
C ARG A 42 -13.97 -10.66 4.66
N ASN A 43 -14.78 -10.39 3.64
CA ASN A 43 -16.21 -10.06 3.77
C ASN A 43 -16.49 -8.88 4.72
N ALA A 44 -15.57 -7.93 4.83
CA ALA A 44 -15.70 -6.77 5.70
C ALA A 44 -15.94 -5.48 4.90
N PRO A 45 -16.70 -4.51 5.44
CA PRO A 45 -16.81 -3.19 4.82
C PRO A 45 -15.50 -2.42 4.95
N VAL A 46 -15.04 -1.83 3.87
CA VAL A 46 -13.90 -0.90 3.85
C VAL A 46 -14.32 0.41 3.20
N VAL A 47 -13.77 1.53 3.70
CA VAL A 47 -14.10 2.88 3.27
C VAL A 47 -12.85 3.56 2.74
N SER A 48 -12.99 4.29 1.64
CA SER A 48 -11.92 5.07 1.03
C SER A 48 -11.57 6.31 1.86
N GLN A 49 -10.49 6.98 1.49
CA GLN A 49 -10.30 8.38 1.89
C GLN A 49 -11.41 9.24 1.29
N SER A 50 -11.79 10.31 2.00
CA SER A 50 -12.69 11.32 1.47
C SER A 50 -11.96 12.26 0.53
N PHE A 51 -12.59 12.68 -0.56
CA PHE A 51 -12.10 13.75 -1.40
C PHE A 51 -13.20 14.76 -1.68
N THR A 52 -12.82 15.99 -2.00
CA THR A 52 -13.77 17.06 -2.34
C THR A 52 -13.89 17.21 -3.85
N VAL A 53 -15.11 17.29 -4.35
CA VAL A 53 -15.36 17.50 -5.77
C VAL A 53 -14.98 18.93 -6.16
N THR A 54 -14.19 19.06 -7.22
CA THR A 54 -13.81 20.32 -7.86
C THR A 54 -14.52 20.49 -9.21
N GLY A 55 -14.50 21.70 -9.78
CA GLY A 55 -15.14 21.98 -11.07
C GLY A 55 -16.57 22.49 -10.93
N GLY A 56 -17.53 21.86 -11.62
CA GLY A 56 -18.96 22.19 -11.65
C GLY A 56 -19.89 21.02 -11.28
N SER A 57 -21.16 21.07 -11.69
CA SER A 57 -22.12 19.98 -11.45
C SER A 57 -21.86 18.79 -12.39
N ALA A 58 -21.82 17.58 -11.85
CA ALA A 58 -21.51 16.35 -12.61
C ALA A 58 -22.42 15.19 -12.22
N ALA A 59 -22.62 14.25 -13.16
CA ALA A 59 -23.23 12.96 -12.86
C ALA A 59 -22.22 12.07 -12.11
N ILE A 60 -22.71 11.31 -11.14
CA ILE A 60 -21.96 10.31 -10.37
C ILE A 60 -22.63 8.94 -10.50
N SER A 61 -21.82 7.91 -10.66
CA SER A 61 -22.26 6.52 -10.63
C SER A 61 -21.16 5.63 -10.08
N ILE A 62 -21.50 4.42 -9.65
CA ILE A 62 -20.52 3.51 -9.07
C ILE A 62 -20.75 2.08 -9.53
N ALA A 63 -19.66 1.36 -9.77
CA ALA A 63 -19.66 -0.08 -10.03
C ALA A 63 -18.96 -0.82 -8.90
N ASN A 64 -19.55 -1.93 -8.45
CA ASN A 64 -19.01 -2.82 -7.41
C ASN A 64 -18.86 -2.18 -6.01
N GLY A 65 -19.65 -1.16 -5.68
CA GLY A 65 -19.61 -0.51 -4.37
C GLY A 65 -20.72 0.51 -4.17
N GLU A 66 -20.59 1.33 -3.14
CA GLU A 66 -21.52 2.42 -2.82
C GLU A 66 -20.71 3.69 -2.53
N TYR A 67 -21.29 4.85 -2.79
CA TYR A 67 -20.71 6.14 -2.44
C TYR A 67 -21.61 6.93 -1.49
N SER A 68 -21.03 7.85 -0.74
CA SER A 68 -21.72 8.82 0.12
C SER A 68 -21.28 10.22 -0.27
N ILE A 69 -22.23 11.17 -0.26
CA ILE A 69 -21.99 12.60 -0.50
C ILE A 69 -22.21 13.35 0.81
N ASN A 70 -21.24 14.15 1.22
CA ASN A 70 -21.23 14.94 2.46
C ASN A 70 -21.57 14.14 3.73
N GLY A 71 -21.17 12.86 3.78
CA GLY A 71 -21.46 11.98 4.91
C GLY A 71 -22.92 11.50 5.01
N GLY A 72 -23.71 11.67 3.94
CA GLY A 72 -25.05 11.09 3.83
C GLY A 72 -25.08 9.55 3.75
N PRO A 73 -26.25 8.94 3.60
CA PRO A 73 -26.36 7.49 3.43
C PRO A 73 -25.63 7.02 2.17
N TYR A 74 -24.98 5.86 2.26
CA TYR A 74 -24.33 5.23 1.12
C TYR A 74 -25.36 4.68 0.14
N THR A 75 -25.10 4.87 -1.16
CA THR A 75 -25.96 4.42 -2.25
C THR A 75 -25.14 3.93 -3.45
N SER A 76 -25.73 3.04 -4.24
CA SER A 76 -25.20 2.60 -5.54
C SER A 76 -25.99 3.15 -6.73
N ALA A 77 -27.11 3.84 -6.48
CA ALA A 77 -27.89 4.46 -7.54
C ALA A 77 -27.12 5.65 -8.15
N SER A 78 -27.31 5.88 -9.46
CA SER A 78 -26.77 7.07 -10.12
C SER A 78 -27.35 8.35 -9.52
N GLY A 79 -26.57 9.43 -9.55
CA GLY A 79 -26.98 10.73 -9.03
C GLY A 79 -26.17 11.89 -9.58
N ASN A 80 -26.18 13.00 -8.85
CA ASN A 80 -25.43 14.21 -9.18
C ASN A 80 -24.60 14.68 -7.99
N VAL A 81 -23.45 15.27 -8.29
CA VAL A 81 -22.58 15.93 -7.30
C VAL A 81 -22.34 17.37 -7.73
N GLN A 82 -22.01 18.21 -6.77
CA GLN A 82 -21.65 19.61 -6.99
C GLN A 82 -20.28 19.90 -6.39
N THR A 83 -19.64 20.94 -6.91
CA THR A 83 -18.41 21.51 -6.38
C THR A 83 -18.48 21.75 -4.89
N GLY A 84 -17.42 21.37 -4.17
CA GLY A 84 -17.31 21.51 -2.73
C GLY A 84 -17.94 20.38 -1.93
N GLN A 85 -18.64 19.43 -2.56
CA GLN A 85 -19.16 18.25 -1.87
C GLN A 85 -18.05 17.22 -1.62
N SER A 86 -18.05 16.62 -0.42
CA SER A 86 -17.15 15.53 -0.06
C SER A 86 -17.73 14.19 -0.49
N VAL A 87 -16.92 13.30 -1.05
CA VAL A 87 -17.31 11.97 -1.47
C VAL A 87 -16.44 10.92 -0.79
N THR A 88 -17.07 9.89 -0.23
CA THR A 88 -16.43 8.64 0.21
C THR A 88 -17.03 7.46 -0.52
N VAL A 89 -16.22 6.43 -0.74
CA VAL A 89 -16.64 5.18 -1.37
C VAL A 89 -16.44 4.03 -0.39
N ARG A 90 -17.34 3.06 -0.41
CA ARG A 90 -17.19 1.80 0.34
C ARG A 90 -17.52 0.59 -0.51
N HIS A 91 -16.95 -0.55 -0.16
CA HIS A 91 -17.39 -1.85 -0.62
C HIS A 91 -17.18 -2.91 0.46
N ILE A 92 -17.75 -4.11 0.24
CA ILE A 92 -17.38 -5.32 0.99
C ILE A 92 -16.17 -5.96 0.30
N THR A 93 -15.11 -6.27 1.05
CA THR A 93 -13.89 -6.93 0.55
C THR A 93 -14.17 -8.33 -0.03
N SER A 94 -13.16 -8.94 -0.67
CA SER A 94 -13.28 -10.32 -1.19
C SER A 94 -13.54 -11.35 -0.07
N SER A 95 -14.19 -12.46 -0.42
CA SER A 95 -14.34 -13.62 0.46
C SER A 95 -13.11 -14.55 0.41
N ALA A 96 -12.26 -14.39 -0.59
CA ALA A 96 -11.01 -15.13 -0.76
C ALA A 96 -9.84 -14.37 -0.12
N TYR A 97 -8.80 -15.11 0.26
CA TYR A 97 -7.55 -14.54 0.78
C TYR A 97 -6.67 -13.98 -0.34
N GLY A 98 -5.84 -12.99 -0.03
CA GLY A 98 -4.84 -12.42 -0.95
C GLY A 98 -5.43 -11.91 -2.26
N THR A 99 -6.71 -11.55 -2.25
CA THR A 99 -7.48 -11.25 -3.47
C THR A 99 -7.85 -9.78 -3.47
N SER A 100 -7.59 -9.12 -4.60
CA SER A 100 -7.98 -7.73 -4.80
C SER A 100 -9.43 -7.61 -5.28
N LYS A 101 -10.14 -6.60 -4.78
CA LYS A 101 -11.46 -6.19 -5.27
C LYS A 101 -11.44 -4.70 -5.56
N THR A 102 -11.87 -4.30 -6.75
CA THR A 102 -11.88 -2.90 -7.18
C THR A 102 -13.31 -2.42 -7.43
N THR A 103 -13.63 -1.29 -6.81
CA THR A 103 -14.82 -0.47 -7.06
C THR A 103 -14.41 0.67 -7.97
N ILE A 104 -15.25 1.02 -8.94
CA ILE A 104 -15.00 2.14 -9.83
C ILE A 104 -16.08 3.17 -9.59
N LEU A 105 -15.69 4.32 -9.05
CA LEU A 105 -16.54 5.50 -8.99
C LEU A 105 -16.38 6.26 -10.31
N THR A 106 -17.47 6.63 -10.96
CA THR A 106 -17.45 7.43 -12.19
C THR A 106 -18.05 8.79 -11.91
N ILE A 107 -17.31 9.86 -12.20
CA ILE A 107 -17.80 11.24 -12.14
C ILE A 107 -17.47 11.91 -13.48
N ALA A 108 -18.46 12.52 -14.14
CA ALA A 108 -18.27 13.17 -15.45
C ALA A 108 -17.55 12.30 -16.50
N ASN A 109 -17.81 10.99 -16.48
CA ASN A 109 -17.15 9.97 -17.33
C ASN A 109 -15.69 9.65 -16.97
N GLU A 110 -15.15 10.19 -15.88
CA GLU A 110 -13.86 9.80 -15.33
C GLU A 110 -14.00 8.62 -14.38
N ASN A 111 -13.19 7.58 -14.57
CA ASN A 111 -13.20 6.39 -13.71
C ASN A 111 -12.14 6.52 -12.60
N ILE A 112 -12.61 6.51 -11.37
CA ILE A 112 -11.82 6.66 -10.14
C ILE A 112 -11.88 5.33 -9.37
N PRO A 113 -10.87 4.46 -9.51
CA PRO A 113 -10.83 3.19 -8.78
C PRO A 113 -10.64 3.39 -7.27
N PHE A 114 -11.21 2.46 -6.50
CA PHE A 114 -10.94 2.19 -5.09
C PHE A 114 -10.71 0.69 -4.94
N THR A 115 -9.56 0.28 -4.43
CA THR A 115 -9.21 -1.15 -4.34
C THR A 115 -9.10 -1.61 -2.90
N SER A 116 -9.51 -2.83 -2.60
CA SER A 116 -9.08 -3.54 -1.41
C SER A 116 -8.31 -4.80 -1.77
N MET A 117 -7.37 -5.21 -0.93
CA MET A 117 -6.71 -6.50 -1.00
C MET A 117 -6.89 -7.19 0.35
N THR A 118 -7.49 -8.37 0.33
CA THR A 118 -7.70 -9.16 1.54
C THR A 118 -6.38 -9.72 2.07
N MET A 119 -6.34 -9.95 3.37
CA MET A 119 -5.20 -10.61 4.04
C MET A 119 -4.79 -11.90 3.34
N GLY A 120 -3.50 -12.23 3.41
CA GLY A 120 -2.95 -13.47 2.86
C GLY A 120 -3.59 -14.71 3.50
N LYS A 121 -3.60 -15.84 2.79
CA LYS A 121 -4.13 -17.09 3.36
C LYS A 121 -3.22 -17.51 4.51
N PRO A 122 -3.73 -17.64 5.74
CA PRO A 122 -2.92 -18.13 6.83
C PRO A 122 -2.39 -19.53 6.46
N PRO A 123 -1.10 -19.80 6.71
CA PRO A 123 -0.54 -21.12 6.56
C PRO A 123 -1.23 -22.10 7.52
N VAL A 124 -1.38 -23.35 7.08
CA VAL A 124 -1.92 -24.40 7.93
C VAL A 124 -0.81 -24.90 8.85
N PHE A 125 -0.98 -24.76 10.15
CA PHE A 125 -0.03 -25.26 11.15
C PHE A 125 -0.32 -26.73 11.42
N VAL A 126 0.66 -27.60 11.19
CA VAL A 126 0.56 -29.02 11.57
C VAL A 126 1.11 -29.21 12.98
N ASN A 127 0.24 -29.49 13.93
CA ASN A 127 0.60 -29.97 15.25
C ASN A 127 0.78 -31.50 15.20
N SER A 128 2.02 -31.95 15.00
CA SER A 128 2.33 -33.38 15.02
C SER A 128 2.59 -33.86 16.46
N SER A 129 1.54 -33.94 17.30
CA SER A 129 1.58 -34.68 18.56
C SER A 129 0.48 -35.74 18.59
N THR A 130 0.83 -36.97 18.97
CA THR A 130 -0.15 -38.03 19.27
C THR A 130 -0.71 -37.90 20.70
N ALA A 131 -0.22 -36.95 21.50
CA ALA A 131 -0.73 -36.64 22.84
C ALA A 131 -1.40 -35.26 22.84
N THR A 132 -2.61 -35.21 23.40
CA THR A 132 -3.48 -34.02 23.45
C THR A 132 -3.15 -33.05 24.58
N ASP A 133 -2.29 -33.44 25.53
CA ASP A 133 -2.24 -32.78 26.85
C ASP A 133 -1.40 -31.48 26.86
N PHE A 134 -0.54 -31.24 25.87
CA PHE A 134 0.34 -30.06 25.83
C PHE A 134 0.58 -29.51 24.40
N THR A 135 -0.49 -29.38 23.62
CA THR A 135 -0.45 -28.67 22.33
C THR A 135 -0.49 -27.15 22.51
N PHE A 136 0.30 -26.40 21.75
CA PHE A 136 0.27 -24.93 21.77
C PHE A 136 -0.51 -24.40 20.57
N ASP A 137 -1.43 -23.46 20.83
CA ASP A 137 -2.11 -22.75 19.76
C ASP A 137 -1.12 -21.80 19.08
N PRO A 138 -1.14 -21.68 17.74
CA PRO A 138 -0.26 -20.76 17.04
C PRO A 138 -0.64 -19.32 17.36
N LYS A 139 0.35 -18.41 17.44
CA LYS A 139 0.10 -16.97 17.55
C LYS A 139 0.30 -16.29 16.20
N LEU A 140 -0.76 -15.71 15.68
CA LEU A 140 -0.78 -15.01 14.39
C LEU A 140 -0.63 -13.50 14.60
N ASP A 141 -0.32 -12.79 13.51
CA ASP A 141 -0.21 -11.34 13.46
C ASP A 141 0.72 -10.73 14.53
N VAL A 142 1.79 -11.45 14.84
CA VAL A 142 2.79 -10.96 15.80
C VAL A 142 3.71 -9.93 15.14
N GLU A 143 4.24 -9.00 15.93
CA GLU A 143 5.24 -8.05 15.46
C GLU A 143 6.55 -8.78 15.07
N PRO A 144 7.25 -8.38 14.00
CA PRO A 144 8.58 -8.90 13.69
C PRO A 144 9.61 -8.60 14.78
N ASN A 145 10.62 -9.47 14.94
CA ASN A 145 11.70 -9.33 15.94
C ASN A 145 11.23 -9.16 17.39
N THR A 146 10.10 -9.77 17.77
CA THR A 146 9.58 -9.69 19.13
C THR A 146 9.61 -11.04 19.82
N VAL A 147 9.85 -11.05 21.13
CA VAL A 147 9.78 -12.27 21.93
C VAL A 147 8.31 -12.61 22.15
N ILE A 148 7.88 -13.75 21.63
CA ILE A 148 6.52 -14.25 21.77
C ILE A 148 6.52 -15.44 22.72
N VAL A 149 5.69 -15.36 23.76
CA VAL A 149 5.47 -16.43 24.73
C VAL A 149 4.14 -17.11 24.41
N SER A 150 4.12 -18.44 24.44
CA SER A 150 2.92 -19.26 24.30
C SER A 150 1.95 -19.05 25.47
N ASP A 151 0.76 -19.62 25.35
CA ASP A 151 -0.09 -19.79 26.53
C ASP A 151 0.46 -20.92 27.41
N SER A 152 0.16 -20.88 28.70
CA SER A 152 0.62 -21.89 29.66
C SER A 152 -0.10 -23.21 29.44
N ARG A 153 0.64 -24.32 29.39
CA ARG A 153 0.10 -25.67 29.35
C ARG A 153 0.54 -26.47 30.57
N THR A 154 -0.36 -27.24 31.15
CA THR A 154 -0.03 -28.11 32.29
C THR A 154 0.34 -29.48 31.77
N VAL A 155 1.52 -29.99 32.15
CA VAL A 155 1.91 -31.36 31.79
C VAL A 155 1.22 -32.35 32.70
N THR A 156 0.53 -33.33 32.13
CA THR A 156 -0.16 -34.41 32.85
C THR A 156 0.33 -35.79 32.37
N GLY A 157 -0.04 -36.84 33.11
CA GLY A 157 0.17 -38.23 32.67
C GLY A 157 1.53 -38.85 33.00
N ASN A 158 2.52 -38.09 33.49
CA ASN A 158 3.79 -38.65 33.96
C ASN A 158 3.77 -38.98 35.46
N THR A 159 4.20 -40.19 35.83
CA THR A 159 4.32 -40.64 37.23
C THR A 159 5.72 -40.41 37.81
N SER A 160 6.69 -39.99 36.98
CA SER A 160 8.05 -39.59 37.34
C SER A 160 8.47 -38.34 36.54
N PRO A 161 9.54 -37.61 36.93
CA PRO A 161 10.04 -36.47 36.16
C PRO A 161 10.33 -36.88 34.70
N ALA A 162 9.70 -36.20 33.74
CA ALA A 162 9.85 -36.50 32.32
C ALA A 162 10.95 -35.62 31.70
N PRO A 163 11.85 -36.15 30.85
CA PRO A 163 12.87 -35.35 30.18
C PRO A 163 12.22 -34.35 29.22
N ILE A 164 12.74 -33.13 29.20
CA ILE A 164 12.30 -32.05 28.30
C ILE A 164 13.49 -31.52 27.49
N SER A 165 13.25 -31.25 26.21
CA SER A 165 14.23 -30.67 25.28
C SER A 165 13.53 -29.81 24.24
N ILE A 166 14.18 -28.75 23.78
CA ILE A 166 13.61 -27.79 22.83
C ILE A 166 14.58 -27.51 21.68
N THR A 167 14.04 -27.16 20.52
CA THR A 167 14.79 -26.67 19.36
C THR A 167 14.12 -25.40 18.82
N ASP A 168 14.93 -24.42 18.42
CA ASP A 168 14.48 -23.13 17.88
C ASP A 168 13.66 -22.27 18.84
N GLY A 169 13.90 -22.40 20.15
CA GLY A 169 13.26 -21.60 21.19
C GLY A 169 13.74 -21.96 22.59
N GLU A 170 13.01 -21.48 23.59
CA GLU A 170 13.27 -21.71 25.01
C GLU A 170 11.98 -22.11 25.71
N TYR A 171 12.07 -22.86 26.81
CA TYR A 171 10.94 -23.23 27.64
C TYR A 171 11.14 -22.76 29.08
N SER A 172 10.04 -22.56 29.80
CA SER A 172 10.01 -22.31 31.24
C SER A 172 9.08 -23.32 31.89
N THR A 173 9.52 -23.90 33.01
CA THR A 173 8.74 -24.83 33.82
C THR A 173 8.47 -24.18 35.17
N ASN A 174 7.23 -24.22 35.65
CA ASN A 174 6.90 -23.70 36.99
C ASN A 174 7.35 -22.25 37.25
N GLY A 175 7.34 -21.41 36.21
CA GLY A 175 7.71 -19.99 36.31
C GLY A 175 9.21 -19.73 36.48
N THR A 176 10.09 -20.70 36.21
CA THR A 176 11.54 -20.49 36.21
C THR A 176 11.98 -19.61 35.03
N SER A 177 13.24 -19.16 35.04
CA SER A 177 13.87 -18.57 33.86
C SER A 177 13.73 -19.49 32.65
N PHE A 178 13.50 -18.89 31.48
CA PHE A 178 13.47 -19.62 30.22
C PHE A 178 14.86 -20.17 29.88
N THR A 179 14.90 -21.38 29.32
CA THR A 179 16.13 -22.07 28.97
C THR A 179 15.95 -22.94 27.73
N SER A 180 17.04 -23.19 27.00
CA SER A 180 17.11 -24.15 25.90
C SER A 180 17.85 -25.45 26.26
N SER A 181 18.50 -25.48 27.42
CA SER A 181 19.18 -26.67 27.93
C SER A 181 18.19 -27.78 28.24
N ALA A 182 18.61 -29.05 28.09
CA ALA A 182 17.79 -30.18 28.50
C ALA A 182 17.51 -30.15 30.00
N GLY A 183 16.34 -30.65 30.40
CA GLY A 183 15.94 -30.71 31.81
C GLY A 183 14.85 -31.75 32.06
N THR A 184 14.10 -31.58 33.15
CA THR A 184 12.98 -32.45 33.52
C THR A 184 11.77 -31.64 33.96
N ILE A 185 10.55 -32.18 33.74
CA ILE A 185 9.29 -31.59 34.21
C ILE A 185 8.45 -32.64 34.97
N ASN A 186 7.86 -32.22 36.09
CA ASN A 186 6.95 -33.04 36.88
C ASN A 186 5.49 -32.84 36.43
N ALA A 187 4.65 -33.85 36.66
CA ALA A 187 3.21 -33.72 36.44
C ALA A 187 2.63 -32.56 37.26
N GLY A 188 1.68 -31.85 36.67
CA GLY A 188 1.02 -30.69 37.26
C GLY A 188 1.80 -29.37 37.15
N GLN A 189 3.04 -29.38 36.62
CA GLN A 189 3.80 -28.15 36.43
C GLN A 189 3.34 -27.39 35.17
N PRO A 190 3.26 -26.06 35.23
CA PRO A 190 2.98 -25.24 34.06
C PRO A 190 4.23 -25.18 33.17
N LEU A 191 3.98 -25.17 31.87
CA LEU A 191 4.97 -25.17 30.81
C LEU A 191 4.65 -24.04 29.83
N LEU A 192 5.63 -23.18 29.63
CA LEU A 192 5.61 -22.08 28.67
C LEU A 192 6.70 -22.31 27.65
N VAL A 193 6.44 -21.92 26.40
CA VAL A 193 7.42 -21.90 25.32
C VAL A 193 7.55 -20.48 24.80
N ARG A 194 8.75 -20.06 24.45
CA ARG A 194 8.96 -18.80 23.76
C ARG A 194 9.97 -18.91 22.63
N HIS A 195 9.85 -17.99 21.69
CA HIS A 195 10.89 -17.69 20.72
C HIS A 195 10.83 -16.22 20.31
N THR A 196 11.85 -15.73 19.61
CA THR A 196 11.78 -14.46 18.89
C THR A 196 11.14 -14.68 17.52
N SER A 197 10.09 -13.94 17.17
CA SER A 197 9.46 -13.98 15.85
C SER A 197 10.45 -13.62 14.72
N PRO A 198 10.19 -14.05 13.46
CA PRO A 198 11.01 -13.65 12.32
C PRO A 198 11.14 -12.14 12.15
N ALA A 199 12.22 -11.70 11.51
CA ALA A 199 12.42 -10.29 11.15
C ALA A 199 11.56 -9.83 9.98
N THR A 200 11.07 -10.77 9.16
CA THR A 200 10.29 -10.51 7.95
C THR A 200 8.79 -10.71 8.22
N TYR A 201 7.97 -9.93 7.51
CA TYR A 201 6.51 -10.02 7.54
C TYR A 201 5.99 -11.30 6.89
N GLN A 202 4.78 -11.75 7.25
CA GLN A 202 4.14 -12.99 6.79
C GLN A 202 5.05 -14.22 6.82
N THR A 203 5.92 -14.30 7.82
CA THR A 203 6.91 -15.38 7.94
C THR A 203 6.62 -16.21 9.17
N ILE A 204 6.68 -17.54 9.01
CA ILE A 204 6.44 -18.49 10.09
C ILE A 204 7.74 -18.77 10.82
N LYS A 205 7.65 -18.90 12.14
CA LYS A 205 8.66 -19.60 12.95
C LYS A 205 8.01 -20.70 13.77
N THR A 206 8.67 -21.85 13.84
CA THR A 206 8.22 -22.99 14.63
C THR A 206 9.31 -23.39 15.61
N THR A 207 8.93 -23.50 16.88
CA THR A 207 9.74 -24.08 17.95
C THR A 207 9.25 -25.48 18.21
N ARG A 208 10.17 -26.44 18.30
CA ARG A 208 9.84 -27.84 18.57
C ARG A 208 10.21 -28.21 19.99
N LEU A 209 9.21 -28.66 20.75
CA LEU A 209 9.39 -29.12 22.12
C LEU A 209 9.17 -30.63 22.20
N THR A 210 10.00 -31.32 22.96
CA THR A 210 9.84 -32.75 23.26
C THR A 210 9.76 -32.93 24.77
N VAL A 211 8.74 -33.64 25.26
CA VAL A 211 8.53 -33.99 26.67
C VAL A 211 8.29 -35.50 26.75
N GLY A 212 9.13 -36.23 27.50
CA GLY A 212 8.98 -37.67 27.68
C GLY A 212 8.99 -38.48 26.38
N GLY A 213 9.63 -37.97 25.32
CA GLY A 213 9.66 -38.59 23.98
C GLY A 213 8.52 -38.15 23.03
N VAL A 214 7.51 -37.44 23.54
CA VAL A 214 6.41 -36.91 22.73
C VAL A 214 6.74 -35.50 22.25
N ARG A 215 6.50 -35.23 20.97
CA ARG A 215 6.83 -33.94 20.31
C ARG A 215 5.59 -33.06 20.17
N THR A 216 5.77 -31.75 20.33
CA THR A 216 4.77 -30.71 20.06
C THR A 216 5.46 -29.50 19.42
N ASN A 217 4.67 -28.64 18.78
CA ASN A 217 5.16 -27.44 18.11
C ASN A 217 4.47 -26.20 18.70
N PHE A 218 5.24 -25.12 18.86
CA PHE A 218 4.71 -23.77 19.03
C PHE A 218 5.09 -22.95 17.80
N SER A 219 4.10 -22.41 17.09
CA SER A 219 4.34 -21.64 15.86
C SER A 219 3.83 -20.21 15.96
N THR A 220 4.55 -19.28 15.35
CA THR A 220 4.08 -17.90 15.17
C THR A 220 4.16 -17.48 13.72
N MET A 221 3.31 -16.54 13.33
CA MET A 221 3.39 -15.86 12.04
C MET A 221 3.38 -14.36 12.24
N THR A 222 4.36 -13.67 11.66
CA THR A 222 4.41 -12.21 11.68
C THR A 222 3.29 -11.60 10.85
N LYS A 223 2.80 -10.43 11.30
CA LYS A 223 1.77 -9.65 10.60
C LYS A 223 2.17 -9.30 9.16
N ALA A 224 1.23 -8.78 8.39
CA ALA A 224 1.53 -8.19 7.09
C ALA A 224 2.45 -6.97 7.21
N ALA A 225 3.23 -6.71 6.15
CA ALA A 225 4.03 -5.51 6.09
C ALA A 225 3.10 -4.28 6.09
N PRO A 226 3.37 -3.25 6.92
CA PRO A 226 2.63 -2.02 6.85
C PRO A 226 2.85 -1.39 5.47
N PHE A 227 1.77 -1.00 4.81
CA PHE A 227 1.86 -0.21 3.58
C PHE A 227 2.21 1.22 3.97
N VAL A 228 3.43 1.64 3.68
CA VAL A 228 3.85 3.04 3.82
C VAL A 228 3.34 3.85 2.63
N ASN A 229 2.22 4.55 2.82
CA ASN A 229 1.87 5.71 2.01
C ASN A 229 2.45 6.96 2.66
N TYR A 230 3.76 7.17 2.52
CA TYR A 230 4.39 8.45 2.83
C TYR A 230 5.48 8.72 1.79
N SER A 231 5.28 9.77 1.00
CA SER A 231 6.39 10.44 0.34
C SER A 231 6.43 11.87 0.81
N THR A 232 7.58 12.28 1.34
CA THR A 232 7.92 13.67 1.53
C THR A 232 8.56 14.17 0.24
N VAL A 233 8.05 15.28 -0.27
CA VAL A 233 8.74 16.04 -1.33
C VAL A 233 9.97 16.66 -0.66
N SER A 234 11.14 16.06 -0.84
CA SER A 234 12.38 16.80 -0.62
C SER A 234 12.62 17.64 -1.87
N SER A 235 12.79 18.95 -1.69
CA SER A 235 13.08 19.89 -2.77
C SER A 235 14.32 19.42 -3.53
N VAL A 236 14.13 18.97 -4.77
CA VAL A 236 15.23 18.76 -5.70
C VAL A 236 15.70 20.14 -6.17
N ASP A 237 17.02 20.35 -6.18
CA ASP A 237 17.69 21.39 -6.96
C ASP A 237 17.17 21.32 -8.40
N ALA A 238 16.18 22.16 -8.68
CA ALA A 238 15.53 22.21 -9.97
C ALA A 238 16.56 22.65 -11.03
N ASP A 239 16.37 22.09 -12.23
CA ASP A 239 16.68 22.72 -13.51
C ASP A 239 16.90 24.25 -13.41
N PRO A 240 17.98 24.83 -13.98
CA PRO A 240 18.22 26.28 -13.96
C PRO A 240 17.06 27.10 -14.55
N THR A 241 16.13 26.50 -15.31
CA THR A 241 14.93 27.18 -15.81
C THR A 241 13.68 27.04 -14.92
N ASN A 242 13.70 26.20 -13.88
CA ASN A 242 12.62 25.97 -12.90
C ASN A 242 11.25 25.64 -13.52
N VAL A 243 11.24 24.99 -14.69
CA VAL A 243 10.02 24.78 -15.50
C VAL A 243 9.35 23.45 -15.17
N ILE A 244 10.13 22.48 -14.70
CA ILE A 244 9.66 21.17 -14.23
C ILE A 244 9.82 21.06 -12.72
N SER A 245 8.75 20.70 -12.02
CA SER A 245 8.78 20.48 -10.56
C SER A 245 7.99 19.25 -10.15
N VAL A 246 8.35 18.65 -9.01
CA VAL A 246 7.59 17.55 -8.41
C VAL A 246 6.34 18.15 -7.78
N ALA A 247 5.18 17.81 -8.33
CA ALA A 247 3.90 18.39 -7.91
C ALA A 247 3.38 17.77 -6.61
N GLN A 248 3.68 16.48 -6.40
CA GLN A 248 3.22 15.71 -5.26
C GLN A 248 4.23 14.64 -4.88
N ALA A 249 4.08 14.19 -3.64
CA ALA A 249 4.65 12.98 -3.08
C ALA A 249 4.60 11.79 -4.07
N LEU A 250 5.73 11.11 -4.30
CA LEU A 250 5.75 9.87 -5.08
C LEU A 250 4.87 8.79 -4.42
N SER A 251 4.42 7.80 -5.17
CA SER A 251 3.78 6.61 -4.58
C SER A 251 4.44 5.36 -5.12
N ALA A 252 4.85 4.46 -4.22
CA ALA A 252 5.38 3.17 -4.60
C ALA A 252 4.31 2.09 -4.36
N THR A 253 4.02 1.32 -5.40
CA THR A 253 3.14 0.15 -5.33
C THR A 253 3.98 -1.09 -5.52
N LYS A 254 3.77 -2.08 -4.66
CA LYS A 254 4.34 -3.41 -4.85
C LYS A 254 3.51 -4.14 -5.91
N ASP A 255 4.13 -4.58 -7.00
CA ASP A 255 3.40 -5.16 -8.13
C ASP A 255 3.37 -6.69 -8.07
N PHE A 256 4.54 -7.31 -7.95
CA PHE A 256 4.69 -8.76 -7.95
C PHE A 256 5.85 -9.21 -7.05
N THR A 257 5.71 -10.38 -6.44
CA THR A 257 6.77 -11.00 -5.64
C THR A 257 7.09 -12.39 -6.15
N THR A 258 8.37 -12.61 -6.45
CA THR A 258 8.95 -13.95 -6.47
C THR A 258 9.30 -14.37 -5.04
N SER A 259 9.86 -15.57 -4.85
CA SER A 259 10.29 -16.04 -3.52
C SER A 259 11.39 -15.18 -2.88
N THR A 260 12.13 -14.39 -3.66
CA THR A 260 13.30 -13.64 -3.18
C THR A 260 13.29 -12.15 -3.55
N HIS A 261 12.61 -11.77 -4.65
CA HIS A 261 12.65 -10.41 -5.21
C HIS A 261 11.26 -9.81 -5.45
N VAL A 262 11.20 -8.47 -5.39
CA VAL A 262 10.01 -7.63 -5.52
C VAL A 262 10.13 -6.79 -6.80
N SER A 263 9.09 -6.83 -7.63
CA SER A 263 8.82 -5.80 -8.65
C SER A 263 7.89 -4.73 -8.06
N PHE A 264 8.12 -3.48 -8.43
CA PHE A 264 7.37 -2.36 -7.86
C PHE A 264 7.23 -1.23 -8.87
N SER A 265 6.16 -0.47 -8.76
CA SER A 265 5.85 0.67 -9.60
C SER A 265 5.95 1.97 -8.82
N ILE A 266 6.59 2.97 -9.40
CA ILE A 266 6.62 4.34 -8.88
C ILE A 266 5.67 5.19 -9.70
N ARG A 267 4.63 5.70 -9.05
CA ARG A 267 3.81 6.80 -9.56
C ARG A 267 4.47 8.12 -9.19
N TYR A 268 4.60 9.01 -10.16
CA TYR A 268 5.22 10.32 -10.03
C TYR A 268 4.32 11.40 -10.62
N PHE A 269 4.44 12.61 -10.05
CA PHE A 269 3.62 13.77 -10.38
C PHE A 269 4.53 14.95 -10.70
N LEU A 270 4.45 15.46 -11.93
CA LEU A 270 5.31 16.56 -12.39
C LEU A 270 4.46 17.72 -12.90
N ASN A 271 4.87 18.94 -12.57
CA ASN A 271 4.36 20.12 -13.27
C ASN A 271 5.28 20.45 -14.44
N ASN A 272 4.72 20.99 -15.52
CA ASN A 272 5.44 21.63 -16.59
C ASN A 272 4.83 23.01 -16.88
N SER A 273 5.50 24.07 -16.45
CA SER A 273 5.03 25.45 -16.68
C SER A 273 5.35 25.96 -18.10
N SER A 274 6.07 25.18 -18.92
CA SER A 274 6.43 25.53 -20.30
C SER A 274 5.22 25.50 -21.23
N SER A 275 5.27 26.30 -22.29
CA SER A 275 4.36 26.17 -23.44
C SER A 275 4.71 25.00 -24.37
N ALA A 276 5.81 24.27 -24.11
CA ALA A 276 6.23 23.10 -24.88
C ALA A 276 6.32 21.84 -24.00
N GLN A 277 6.17 20.67 -24.61
CA GLN A 277 6.47 19.39 -23.96
C GLN A 277 7.96 19.35 -23.56
N LYS A 278 8.27 18.68 -22.45
CA LYS A 278 9.63 18.45 -21.97
C LYS A 278 9.87 16.96 -21.77
N ASN A 279 10.98 16.46 -22.30
CA ASN A 279 11.47 15.13 -21.97
C ASN A 279 12.37 15.24 -20.74
N VAL A 280 12.10 14.39 -19.74
CA VAL A 280 12.77 14.47 -18.44
C VAL A 280 13.23 13.10 -17.96
N GLY A 281 14.42 13.08 -17.34
CA GLY A 281 14.95 11.96 -16.59
C GLY A 281 14.85 12.25 -15.10
N LEU A 282 14.06 11.45 -14.38
CA LEU A 282 13.90 11.51 -12.92
C LEU A 282 14.82 10.47 -12.28
N THR A 283 15.68 10.88 -11.36
CA THR A 283 16.41 9.93 -10.51
C THR A 283 15.66 9.72 -9.20
N ILE A 284 15.11 8.52 -9.04
CA ILE A 284 14.35 8.09 -7.86
C ILE A 284 15.27 7.34 -6.90
N ALA A 285 15.12 7.59 -5.61
CA ALA A 285 15.76 6.82 -4.56
C ALA A 285 14.76 6.28 -3.54
N GLY A 286 14.95 5.03 -3.13
CA GLY A 286 14.30 4.47 -1.95
C GLY A 286 15.28 4.54 -0.79
N ALA A 287 14.90 5.19 0.32
CA ALA A 287 15.75 5.32 1.50
C ALA A 287 15.08 4.74 2.75
N ASP A 288 15.90 4.27 3.69
CA ASP A 288 15.45 3.78 4.99
C ASP A 288 15.21 4.92 6.00
N ALA A 289 14.84 4.54 7.24
CA ALA A 289 14.53 5.47 8.32
C ALA A 289 15.74 6.33 8.75
N GLN A 290 16.97 5.91 8.42
CA GLN A 290 18.20 6.64 8.66
C GLN A 290 18.67 7.41 7.42
N ASN A 291 17.82 7.54 6.40
CA ASN A 291 18.08 8.21 5.13
C ASN A 291 19.21 7.56 4.30
N ARG A 292 19.51 6.27 4.54
CA ARG A 292 20.47 5.51 3.73
C ARG A 292 19.77 5.06 2.45
N ARG A 293 20.42 5.25 1.30
CA ARG A 293 19.88 4.89 -0.02
C ARG A 293 19.94 3.36 -0.20
N ILE A 294 18.79 2.72 -0.27
CA ILE A 294 18.62 1.29 -0.52
C ILE A 294 18.43 1.01 -2.00
N PHE A 295 17.79 1.93 -2.72
CA PHE A 295 17.54 1.85 -4.15
C PHE A 295 17.86 3.16 -4.85
N SER A 296 18.30 3.08 -6.11
CA SER A 296 18.38 4.20 -7.04
C SER A 296 17.98 3.73 -8.43
N GLY A 297 17.10 4.47 -9.10
CA GLY A 297 16.64 4.16 -10.45
C GLY A 297 16.30 5.43 -11.23
N THR A 298 16.29 5.31 -12.56
CA THR A 298 15.96 6.44 -13.44
C THR A 298 14.65 6.16 -14.18
N ILE A 299 13.80 7.17 -14.28
CA ILE A 299 12.55 7.14 -15.04
C ILE A 299 12.64 8.20 -16.12
N ASP A 300 12.36 7.82 -17.37
CA ASP A 300 12.19 8.74 -18.47
C ASP A 300 10.71 9.06 -18.67
N ALA A 301 10.39 10.34 -18.84
CA ALA A 301 9.03 10.82 -19.00
C ALA A 301 8.94 11.95 -20.02
N ALA A 302 7.91 11.92 -20.86
CA ALA A 302 7.53 13.02 -21.73
C ALA A 302 6.40 13.81 -21.07
N VAL A 303 6.72 14.96 -20.49
CA VAL A 303 5.78 15.80 -19.73
C VAL A 303 5.13 16.83 -20.67
N PRO A 304 3.80 16.76 -20.91
CA PRO A 304 3.11 17.68 -21.81
C PRO A 304 3.31 19.16 -21.42
N ALA A 305 3.14 20.06 -22.40
CA ALA A 305 3.11 21.50 -22.14
C ALA A 305 2.02 21.85 -21.12
N LYS A 306 2.28 22.83 -20.25
CA LYS A 306 1.32 23.34 -19.26
C LYS A 306 0.70 22.28 -18.32
N ALA A 307 1.36 21.13 -18.13
CA ALA A 307 0.86 20.09 -17.25
C ALA A 307 0.89 20.51 -15.77
N SER A 308 -0.21 20.29 -15.05
CA SER A 308 -0.34 20.68 -13.64
C SER A 308 -1.38 19.82 -12.88
N PRO A 309 -1.01 18.63 -12.37
CA PRO A 309 0.21 17.88 -12.64
C PRO A 309 0.02 16.84 -13.75
N TYR A 310 1.12 16.50 -14.43
CA TYR A 310 1.26 15.27 -15.21
C TYR A 310 1.51 14.10 -14.27
N THR A 311 0.66 13.07 -14.38
CA THR A 311 0.78 11.83 -13.62
C THR A 311 1.19 10.70 -14.54
N SER A 312 2.18 9.91 -14.12
CA SER A 312 2.53 8.66 -14.80
C SER A 312 3.10 7.65 -13.80
N THR A 313 3.16 6.40 -14.22
CA THR A 313 3.66 5.28 -13.41
C THR A 313 4.74 4.55 -14.19
N HIS A 314 5.86 4.27 -13.53
CA HIS A 314 6.95 3.49 -14.08
C HIS A 314 7.17 2.23 -13.25
N SER A 315 7.18 1.07 -13.91
CA SER A 315 7.43 -0.22 -13.26
C SER A 315 8.90 -0.57 -13.29
N PHE A 316 9.47 -0.77 -12.10
CA PHE A 316 10.76 -1.40 -11.93
C PHE A 316 10.56 -2.92 -11.81
N GLY A 317 11.35 -3.68 -12.57
CA GLY A 317 11.35 -5.14 -12.51
C GLY A 317 11.78 -5.69 -11.14
N ALA A 318 12.04 -6.99 -11.05
CA ALA A 318 12.44 -7.66 -9.81
C ALA A 318 13.87 -7.31 -9.35
N VAL A 319 14.12 -6.05 -9.01
CA VAL A 319 15.45 -5.46 -8.76
C VAL A 319 15.81 -5.35 -7.29
N LEU A 320 14.82 -5.48 -6.39
CA LEU A 320 15.04 -5.46 -4.94
C LEU A 320 14.70 -6.80 -4.32
N THR A 321 15.48 -7.24 -3.34
CA THR A 321 15.04 -8.35 -2.49
C THR A 321 13.84 -7.92 -1.64
N ILE A 322 13.07 -8.89 -1.14
CA ILE A 322 11.94 -8.61 -0.23
C ILE A 322 12.42 -7.84 1.00
N SER A 323 13.59 -8.18 1.56
CA SER A 323 14.15 -7.48 2.72
C SER A 323 14.57 -6.05 2.39
N GLN A 324 15.17 -5.81 1.22
CA GLN A 324 15.54 -4.46 0.80
C GLN A 324 14.30 -3.59 0.57
N TYR A 325 13.31 -4.08 -0.17
CA TYR A 325 12.08 -3.32 -0.43
C TYR A 325 11.37 -2.95 0.89
N ASN A 326 11.26 -3.90 1.82
CA ASN A 326 10.62 -3.66 3.11
C ASN A 326 11.43 -2.74 4.04
N SER A 327 12.72 -2.53 3.78
CA SER A 327 13.54 -1.58 4.55
C SER A 327 13.41 -0.14 4.06
N ILE A 328 12.82 0.09 2.88
CA ILE A 328 12.58 1.42 2.34
C ILE A 328 11.40 2.04 3.07
N THR A 329 11.64 3.20 3.69
CA THR A 329 10.62 3.95 4.43
C THR A 329 10.18 5.22 3.70
N GLN A 330 10.91 5.64 2.66
CA GLN A 330 10.58 6.82 1.87
C GLN A 330 11.07 6.69 0.42
N TRP A 331 10.32 7.29 -0.50
CA TRP A 331 10.69 7.42 -1.91
C TRP A 331 10.90 8.89 -2.25
N LEU A 332 12.02 9.17 -2.89
CA LEU A 332 12.50 10.53 -3.13
C LEU A 332 12.82 10.70 -4.61
N VAL A 333 12.43 11.83 -5.20
CA VAL A 333 13.12 12.34 -6.40
C VAL A 333 14.39 13.01 -5.90
N THR A 334 15.53 12.65 -6.46
CA THR A 334 16.84 13.18 -6.05
C THR A 334 17.53 13.97 -7.14
N LYS A 335 17.05 13.86 -8.38
CA LYS A 335 17.53 14.64 -9.52
C LYS A 335 16.46 14.68 -10.61
N ILE A 336 16.34 15.80 -11.30
CA ILE A 336 15.57 15.95 -12.53
C ILE A 336 16.52 16.48 -13.61
N VAL A 337 16.52 15.87 -14.78
CA VAL A 337 17.29 16.30 -15.95
C VAL A 337 16.33 16.51 -17.10
N ILE A 338 16.31 17.70 -17.68
CA ILE A 338 15.59 17.97 -18.94
C ILE A 338 16.55 17.71 -20.08
N TYR A 339 16.12 16.96 -21.09
CA TYR A 339 16.88 16.75 -22.31
C TYR A 339 16.06 17.20 -23.54
N PRO A 340 16.76 17.53 -24.65
CA PRO A 340 16.13 18.12 -25.84
C PRO A 340 15.00 17.29 -26.45
#